data_AF-A0A919TM69-F1
#
_entry.id   AF-A0A919TM69-F1
#
_cell.length_a   1.000
_cell.length_b   1.000
_cell.length_c   1.000
_cell.angle_alpha   90.00
_cell.angle_beta   90.00
_cell.angle_gamma   90.00
#
_symmetry.space_group_name_H-M   'P 1'
#
loop_
_entity.id
_entity.type
_entity.pdbx_description
1 polymer ?
#
loop_
_entity_poly.entity_id
_entity_poly.type
_entity_poly.pdbx_seq_one_letter_code
_entity_poly.pdbx_strand_id
1 'polypeptide(L)' 'MATKNEESGRRTAEAMRATAEELEQVEATMHDSARTLPDPAARARLHGVANEVTATAADIDHRADGLPAGCRGSDPDYGP' A
#
# COMPACT_ATOMS: atom_id res chain seq x y z
N MET A 1 -12.53 23.04 -12.30
CA MET A 1 -11.30 22.25 -12.49
C MET A 1 -10.92 21.40 -11.27
N ALA A 2 -11.57 21.54 -10.10
CA ALA A 2 -11.27 20.76 -8.89
C ALA A 2 -11.52 19.24 -9.02
N THR A 3 -12.57 18.84 -9.75
CA THR A 3 -13.00 17.43 -9.88
C THR A 3 -11.98 16.50 -10.53
N LYS A 4 -11.12 17.02 -11.43
CA LYS A 4 -10.12 16.20 -12.14
C LYS A 4 -8.94 15.81 -11.26
N ASN A 5 -8.55 16.68 -10.32
CA ASN A 5 -7.48 16.38 -9.37
C ASN A 5 -7.96 15.39 -8.30
N GLU A 6 -9.21 15.51 -7.86
CA GLU A 6 -9.83 14.59 -6.89
C GLU A 6 -9.99 13.19 -7.48
N GLU A 7 -10.47 13.09 -8.73
CA GLU A 7 -10.58 11.80 -9.44
C GLU A 7 -9.21 11.16 -9.69
N SER A 8 -8.18 11.97 -9.97
CA SER A 8 -6.80 11.48 -10.11
C SER A 8 -6.26 10.97 -8.78
N GLY A 9 -6.44 11.71 -7.68
CA GLY A 9 -6.01 11.30 -6.34
C GLY A 9 -6.64 9.98 -5.90
N ARG A 10 -7.96 9.83 -6.12
CA ARG A 10 -8.67 8.58 -5.82
C ARG A 10 -8.15 7.40 -6.64
N ARG A 11 -7.96 7.55 -7.96
CA ARG A 11 -7.41 6.48 -8.81
C ARG A 11 -6.00 6.09 -8.38
N THR A 12 -5.18 7.06 -7.98
CA THR A 12 -3.83 6.78 -7.46
C THR A 12 -3.90 6.02 -6.14
N ALA A 13 -4.79 6.41 -5.21
CA ALA A 13 -4.98 5.67 -3.96
C ALA A 13 -5.46 4.23 -4.21
N GLU A 14 -6.42 4.03 -5.11
CA GLU A 14 -6.90 2.70 -5.50
C GLU A 14 -5.77 1.85 -6.10
N ALA A 15 -4.95 2.41 -6.99
CA ALA A 15 -3.81 1.69 -7.57
C ALA A 15 -2.73 1.35 -6.53
N MET A 16 -2.47 2.24 -5.58
CA MET A 16 -1.53 2.00 -4.49
C MET A 16 -2.02 0.88 -3.56
N ARG A 17 -3.32 0.87 -3.21
CA ARG A 17 -3.94 -0.21 -2.43
C ARG A 17 -3.85 -1.55 -3.14
N ALA A 18 -4.19 -1.59 -4.43
CA ALA A 18 -4.03 -2.80 -5.23
C ALA A 18 -2.56 -3.29 -5.25
N THR A 19 -1.59 -2.37 -5.34
CA THR A 19 -0.17 -2.72 -5.27
C THR A 19 0.21 -3.29 -3.89
N ALA A 20 -0.31 -2.73 -2.80
CA ALA A 20 -0.08 -3.26 -1.45
C ALA A 20 -0.66 -4.69 -1.31
N GLU A 21 -1.87 -4.93 -1.80
CA GLU A 21 -2.51 -6.26 -1.82
C GLU A 21 -1.72 -7.29 -2.65
N GLU A 22 -1.13 -6.88 -3.78
CA GLU A 22 -0.25 -7.74 -4.57
C GLU A 22 1.04 -8.10 -3.81
N LEU A 23 1.62 -7.14 -3.09
CA LEU A 23 2.82 -7.39 -2.27
C LEU A 23 2.54 -8.34 -1.10
N GLU A 24 1.35 -8.26 -0.48
CA GLU A 24 0.92 -9.23 0.54
C GLU A 24 0.80 -10.65 -0.02
N GLN A 25 0.33 -10.81 -1.25
CA GLN A 25 0.27 -12.13 -1.91
C GLN A 25 1.67 -12.69 -2.22
N VAL A 26 2.61 -11.82 -2.59
CA VAL A 26 4.02 -12.20 -2.79
C VAL A 26 4.65 -12.64 -1.47
N GLU A 27 4.41 -11.92 -0.37
CA GLU A 27 4.84 -12.30 0.97
C GLU A 27 4.34 -13.70 1.36
N ALA A 28 3.05 -13.96 1.17
CA ALA A 28 2.46 -15.26 1.50
C ALA A 28 3.14 -16.40 0.71
N THR A 29 3.42 -16.16 -0.57
CA THR A 29 4.13 -17.10 -1.45
C THR A 29 5.57 -17.32 -1.00
N MET A 30 6.26 -16.26 -0.57
CA MET A 30 7.62 -16.34 -0.02
C MET A 30 7.65 -17.13 1.29
N HIS A 31 6.68 -16.91 2.18
CA HIS A 31 6.54 -17.67 3.41
C HIS A 31 6.29 -19.16 3.16
N ASP A 32 5.40 -19.50 2.22
CA ASP A 32 5.17 -20.89 1.85
C ASP A 32 6.43 -21.55 1.27
N SER A 33 7.11 -20.84 0.35
CA SER A 33 8.39 -21.27 -0.21
C SER A 33 9.45 -21.50 0.89
N ALA A 34 9.53 -20.60 1.88
CA ALA A 34 10.46 -20.71 3.01
C ALA A 34 10.22 -21.97 3.85
N ARG A 35 8.97 -22.45 3.95
CA ARG A 35 8.63 -23.68 4.70
C ARG A 35 9.14 -24.95 4.02
N THR A 36 9.33 -24.91 2.70
CA THR A 36 9.82 -26.05 1.91
C THR A 36 11.34 -26.11 1.78
N LEU A 37 12.05 -25.03 2.17
CA LEU A 37 13.50 -24.97 2.07
C LEU A 37 14.18 -25.78 3.19
N PRO A 38 15.10 -26.71 2.84
CA PRO A 38 15.84 -27.49 3.84
C PRO A 38 16.98 -26.70 4.50
N ASP A 39 17.49 -25.66 3.84
CA ASP A 39 18.58 -24.84 4.36
C ASP A 39 18.06 -23.74 5.31
N PRO A 40 18.43 -23.77 6.61
CA PRO A 40 17.95 -22.80 7.59
C PRO A 40 18.44 -21.38 7.30
N ALA A 41 19.60 -21.20 6.67
CA ALA A 41 20.13 -19.89 6.32
C ALA A 41 19.33 -19.24 5.18
N ALA A 42 19.03 -20.00 4.12
CA ALA A 42 18.15 -19.58 3.04
C ALA A 42 16.74 -19.26 3.54
N ARG A 43 16.20 -20.08 4.45
CA ARG A 43 14.89 -19.81 5.09
C ARG A 43 14.89 -18.50 5.86
N ALA A 44 15.92 -18.24 6.66
CA ALA A 44 16.04 -16.99 7.41
C ALA A 44 16.15 -15.76 6.50
N ARG A 45 16.92 -15.86 5.40
CA ARG A 45 17.01 -14.80 4.39
C ARG A 45 15.66 -14.55 3.72
N LEU A 46 14.95 -15.60 3.33
CA LEU A 46 13.66 -15.47 2.67
C LEU A 46 12.60 -14.86 3.59
N HIS A 47 12.59 -15.22 4.88
CA HIS A 47 11.76 -14.54 5.88
C HIS A 47 12.13 -13.06 6.05
N GLY A 48 13.43 -12.73 6.03
CA GLY A 48 13.88 -11.34 6.09
C GLY A 48 13.32 -10.52 4.93
N VAL A 49 13.45 -11.03 3.69
CA VAL A 49 12.90 -10.37 2.50
C VAL A 49 11.37 -10.29 2.55
N ALA A 50 10.69 -11.34 2.97
CA ALA A 50 9.24 -11.35 3.09
C ALA A 50 8.74 -10.26 4.07
N ASN A 51 9.41 -10.08 5.20
CA ASN A 51 9.09 -9.01 6.15
C ASN A 51 9.32 -7.60 5.55
N GLU A 52 10.38 -7.42 4.76
CA GLU A 52 10.63 -6.16 4.05
C GLU A 52 9.54 -5.85 3.02
N VAL A 53 9.03 -6.88 2.34
CA VAL A 53 7.89 -6.77 1.41
C VAL A 53 6.63 -6.32 2.17
N THR A 54 6.31 -6.91 3.33
CA THR A 54 5.19 -6.48 4.17
C THR A 54 5.32 -5.04 4.62
N ALA A 55 6.51 -4.64 5.08
CA ALA A 55 6.77 -3.27 5.52
C ALA A 55 6.57 -2.27 4.38
N THR A 56 6.97 -2.64 3.17
CA THR A 56 6.78 -1.83 1.96
C THR A 56 5.30 -1.74 1.58
N ALA A 57 4.56 -2.86 1.63
CA ALA A 57 3.12 -2.87 1.37
C ALA A 57 2.38 -1.93 2.33
N ALA A 58 2.69 -1.99 3.63
CA ALA A 58 2.09 -1.13 4.64
C ALA A 58 2.41 0.35 4.44
N ASP A 59 3.63 0.70 4.03
CA ASP A 59 3.99 2.09 3.71
C ASP A 59 3.24 2.60 2.47
N ILE A 60 3.06 1.76 1.44
CA ILE A 60 2.27 2.11 0.25
C ILE A 60 0.81 2.35 0.63
N ASP A 61 0.22 1.46 1.42
CA ASP A 61 -1.17 1.60 1.89
C ASP A 61 -1.36 2.88 2.74
N HIS A 62 -0.43 3.14 3.66
CA HIS A 62 -0.44 4.36 4.47
C HIS A 62 -0.34 5.63 3.62
N ARG A 63 0.47 5.63 2.56
CA ARG A 63 0.54 6.76 1.62
C ARG A 63 -0.74 6.89 0.79
N ALA A 64 -1.41 5.78 0.48
CA ALA A 64 -2.71 5.81 -0.19
C ALA A 64 -3.78 6.48 0.68
N ASP A 65 -3.76 6.27 1.99
CA ASP A 65 -4.64 6.94 2.96
C ASP A 65 -4.39 8.45 3.03
N GLY A 66 -3.15 8.88 2.81
CA GLY A 66 -2.78 10.31 2.78
C GLY A 66 -3.22 11.05 1.52
N LEU A 67 -3.70 10.35 0.49
CA LEU A 67 -4.20 10.98 -0.73
C LEU A 67 -5.60 11.56 -0.47
N PRO A 68 -5.86 12.82 -0.88
CA PRO A 68 -7.13 13.47 -0.63
C PRO A 68 -8.27 12.74 -1.34
N ALA A 69 -9.03 11.95 -0.59
CA ALA A 69 -10.35 11.47 -1.00
C ALA A 69 -11.35 12.63 -0.86
N GLY A 70 -11.29 13.59 -1.79
CA GLY A 70 -12.24 14.69 -1.97
C GLY A 70 -13.00 15.11 -0.70
N CYS A 71 -12.32 15.75 0.26
CA CYS A 71 -13.03 16.48 1.32
C CYS A 71 -13.72 17.67 0.66
N ARG A 72 -15.03 17.49 0.45
CA ARG A 72 -16.02 18.50 0.05
C ARG A 72 -15.67 19.81 0.73
N GLY A 73 -15.48 20.86 -0.08
CA GLY A 73 -15.14 22.20 0.39
C GLY A 73 -15.96 22.60 1.61
N SER A 74 -15.29 22.67 2.76
CA SER A 74 -15.68 23.61 3.80
C SER A 74 -15.12 24.95 3.34
N ASP A 75 -15.81 25.60 2.40
CA ASP A 75 -15.56 27.00 2.13
C ASP A 75 -15.88 27.76 3.44
N PRO A 76 -14.91 28.48 4.02
CA PRO A 76 -15.19 29.29 5.19
C PRO A 76 -16.18 30.38 4.80
N ASP A 77 -17.27 30.42 5.55
CA ASP A 77 -18.26 31.49 5.63
C ASP A 77 -17.55 32.86 5.59
N TYR A 78 -17.58 33.52 4.43
CA TYR A 78 -17.33 34.94 4.30
C TYR A 78 -18.68 35.63 4.24
N GLY A 79 -19.29 35.86 5.40
CA GLY A 79 -20.25 36.94 5.59
C GLY A 79 -19.58 38.15 6.26
N PRO A 80 -20.22 39.32 6.32
CA PRO A 80 -21.37 39.81 5.54
C PRO A 80 -21.00 40.68 4.33
#